data_AF-A0A1A8NX75-F1
#
_entry.id   AF-A0A1A8NX75-F1
#
_cell.length_a   1.000
_cell.length_b   1.000
_cell.length_c   1.000
_cell.angle_alpha   90.00
_cell.angle_beta   90.00
_cell.angle_gamma   90.00
#
_symmetry.space_group_name_H-M   'P 1'
#
loop_
_entity.id
_entity.type
_entity.pdbx_description
1 polymer ?
#
loop_
_entity_poly.entity_id
_entity_poly.type
_entity_poly.pdbx_seq_one_letter_code
_entity_poly.pdbx_strand_id
1 'polypeptide(L)'
;AETSHPGLYKLWAVIGNDLHCMKLNIPRVFYVNQKVPKQEEGVAFKKVNRMLPRSNMVYFLYEYSVPEEMYLKHINEINADLSAPDIEGVYETQVPLLFRALVQLGCVCMVNKHIVRDLAGRETDSFDLEHLEMRSLAQFSYLEPGSIRHMYLYHHNQGQKALFGLFIPSQRKASIFILDTVRSNQMPNLSNLYTAERTALLEKTTEELLPPEKHTFEVRAENDIKAISRAVQRILLNYKEERRGPTLIAVQSNWELQRLAAAVPVLEEFPVVPVHVVDEISYNVLDWQRHGARRMIRHYLNLDSCLSQAFEMARYYHLPVGNLPQDVSIFGSDLFLARHLRKHNHLLWLSPTARPDLGGKEADDSRLVIENDDQVSVEINAQGCYSTVCVELDLQSLAVNTILQSQHVNDMEGGASLGVSFDVIQQASLEDMMSGNQGASALASYDETALCSNTFRILKSMVVGWVREITQYHNVYADNQVMHFYRWLRSPSSLLYDPALHRTLH
;
A
#
# COMPACT_ATOMS: atom_id res chain seq x y z
N ALA A 1 -1.88 -7.88 10.57
CA ALA A 1 -0.52 -8.47 10.57
C ALA A 1 -0.61 -9.92 10.18
N GLU A 2 0.34 -10.45 9.40
CA GLU A 2 0.37 -11.88 9.05
C GLU A 2 0.67 -12.73 10.29
N THR A 3 0.10 -13.93 10.36
CA THR A 3 0.40 -14.90 11.43
C THR A 3 1.28 -16.02 10.92
N SER A 4 1.71 -16.93 11.80
CA SER A 4 2.41 -18.15 11.39
C SER A 4 1.56 -19.09 10.55
N HIS A 5 0.24 -18.92 10.53
CA HIS A 5 -0.68 -19.71 9.71
C HIS A 5 -0.96 -18.99 8.39
N PRO A 6 -0.66 -19.61 7.22
CA PRO A 6 -0.91 -19.00 5.92
C PRO A 6 -2.38 -18.63 5.72
N GLY A 7 -2.63 -17.42 5.20
CA GLY A 7 -3.99 -16.90 4.99
C GLY A 7 -4.68 -16.40 6.26
N LEU A 8 -4.10 -16.57 7.44
CA LEU A 8 -4.64 -16.05 8.69
C LEU A 8 -3.91 -14.79 9.12
N TYR A 9 -4.66 -13.71 9.31
CA TYR A 9 -4.15 -12.39 9.70
C TYR A 9 -4.73 -11.93 11.03
N LYS A 10 -3.91 -11.25 11.85
CA LYS A 10 -4.38 -10.47 13.01
C LYS A 10 -4.95 -9.14 12.52
N LEU A 11 -6.23 -8.90 12.80
CA LEU A 11 -6.94 -7.65 12.57
C LEU A 11 -7.10 -6.92 13.90
N TRP A 12 -6.47 -5.74 14.00
CA TRP A 12 -6.68 -4.83 15.12
C TRP A 12 -7.78 -3.85 14.75
N ALA A 13 -8.86 -3.81 15.52
CA ALA A 13 -9.97 -2.90 15.29
C ALA A 13 -10.35 -2.19 16.59
N VAL A 14 -10.65 -0.90 16.47
CA VAL A 14 -11.25 -0.13 17.55
C VAL A 14 -12.77 -0.21 17.38
N ILE A 15 -13.45 -0.77 18.36
CA ILE A 15 -14.91 -0.91 18.39
C ILE A 15 -15.42 -0.17 19.62
N GLY A 16 -16.15 0.92 19.42
CA GLY A 16 -16.48 1.84 20.51
C GLY A 16 -15.19 2.43 21.10
N ASN A 17 -14.93 2.17 22.37
CA ASN A 17 -13.74 2.65 23.08
C ASN A 17 -12.69 1.55 23.33
N ASP A 18 -12.93 0.34 22.84
CA ASP A 18 -12.11 -0.83 23.10
C ASP A 18 -11.34 -1.26 21.86
N LEU A 19 -10.12 -1.75 22.08
CA LEU A 19 -9.26 -2.31 21.05
C LEU A 19 -9.39 -3.83 21.07
N HIS A 20 -9.80 -4.40 19.94
CA HIS A 20 -9.97 -5.83 19.76
C HIS A 20 -8.91 -6.40 18.81
N CYS A 21 -8.40 -7.58 19.13
CA CYS A 21 -7.56 -8.38 18.25
C CYS A 21 -8.39 -9.55 17.74
N MET A 22 -8.75 -9.51 16.46
CA MET A 22 -9.52 -10.56 15.79
C MET A 22 -8.63 -11.28 14.78
N LYS A 23 -9.05 -12.48 14.39
CA LYS A 23 -8.46 -13.27 13.32
C LYS A 23 -9.25 -13.04 12.03
N LEU A 24 -8.55 -12.76 10.95
CA LEU A 24 -9.11 -12.55 9.62
C LEU A 24 -8.57 -13.65 8.70
N ASN A 25 -9.46 -14.50 8.20
CA ASN A 25 -9.14 -15.50 7.20
C ASN A 25 -9.25 -14.87 5.82
N ILE A 26 -8.18 -14.93 5.04
CA ILE A 26 -8.12 -14.43 3.67
C ILE A 26 -7.86 -15.62 2.75
N PRO A 27 -8.82 -16.00 1.89
CA PRO A 27 -8.61 -17.07 0.92
C PRO A 27 -7.79 -16.61 -0.28
N ARG A 28 -7.14 -17.58 -0.94
CA ARG A 28 -6.59 -17.43 -2.28
C ARG A 28 -7.75 -17.44 -3.28
N VAL A 29 -7.97 -16.30 -3.91
CA VAL A 29 -8.86 -16.15 -5.06
C VAL A 29 -8.05 -16.03 -6.34
N PHE A 30 -8.40 -16.80 -7.36
CA PHE A 30 -7.83 -16.74 -8.70
C PHE A 30 -8.91 -17.10 -9.73
N TYR A 31 -8.68 -16.74 -10.99
CA TYR A 31 -9.67 -16.91 -12.06
C TYR A 31 -9.09 -17.77 -13.18
N VAL A 32 -9.89 -18.69 -13.70
CA VAL A 32 -9.48 -19.58 -14.79
C VAL A 32 -10.40 -19.34 -15.98
N ASN A 33 -9.82 -18.92 -17.11
CA ASN A 33 -10.50 -18.78 -18.38
C ASN A 33 -10.35 -20.08 -19.17
N GLN A 34 -11.48 -20.75 -19.46
CA GLN A 34 -11.49 -22.03 -20.17
C GLN A 34 -12.20 -21.90 -21.51
N LYS A 35 -11.71 -22.59 -22.53
CA LYS A 35 -12.31 -22.63 -23.89
C LYS A 35 -13.60 -23.44 -23.94
N VAL A 36 -13.75 -24.40 -23.02
CA VAL A 36 -14.89 -25.32 -22.94
C VAL A 36 -15.62 -25.10 -21.62
N PRO A 37 -16.97 -25.12 -21.59
CA PRO A 37 -17.69 -24.97 -20.35
C PRO A 37 -17.55 -26.22 -19.47
N LYS A 38 -17.36 -26.01 -18.16
CA LYS A 38 -17.49 -27.09 -17.17
C LYS A 38 -18.93 -27.59 -17.09
N GLN A 39 -19.09 -28.91 -17.01
CA GLN A 39 -20.40 -29.57 -17.00
C GLN A 39 -21.08 -29.57 -15.62
N GLU A 40 -20.31 -29.43 -14.52
CA GLU A 40 -20.83 -29.38 -13.15
C GLU A 40 -20.45 -28.07 -12.47
N GLU A 41 -21.38 -27.46 -11.73
CA GLU A 41 -21.05 -26.40 -10.75
C GLU A 41 -20.48 -27.08 -9.50
N GLY A 42 -19.16 -27.14 -9.38
CA GLY A 42 -18.52 -27.61 -8.17
C GLY A 42 -18.64 -26.57 -7.05
N VAL A 43 -18.68 -27.02 -5.79
CA VAL A 43 -18.71 -26.15 -4.59
C VAL A 43 -17.51 -25.18 -4.54
N ALA A 44 -16.40 -25.52 -5.22
CA ALA A 44 -15.14 -24.79 -5.18
C ALA A 44 -15.01 -23.65 -6.21
N PHE A 45 -15.89 -23.56 -7.22
CA PHE A 45 -15.76 -22.55 -8.27
C PHE A 45 -17.11 -21.99 -8.74
N LYS A 46 -17.10 -20.72 -9.14
CA LYS A 46 -18.29 -20.01 -9.61
C LYS A 46 -18.05 -19.43 -10.99
N LYS A 47 -19.00 -19.61 -11.91
CA LYS A 47 -18.95 -18.92 -13.21
C LYS A 47 -19.16 -17.41 -13.01
N VAL A 48 -18.27 -16.61 -13.55
CA VAL A 48 -18.31 -15.14 -13.42
C VAL A 48 -18.14 -14.45 -14.77
N ASN A 49 -18.56 -13.20 -14.85
CA ASN A 49 -18.33 -12.35 -16.01
C ASN A 49 -17.49 -11.15 -15.57
N ARG A 50 -16.25 -11.09 -16.06
CA ARG A 50 -15.26 -10.05 -15.73
C ARG A 50 -14.46 -9.71 -16.99
N MET A 51 -13.96 -8.48 -17.08
CA MET A 51 -13.00 -8.08 -18.11
C MET A 51 -11.59 -8.58 -17.73
N LEU A 52 -10.90 -9.18 -18.69
CA LEU A 52 -9.53 -9.66 -18.51
C LEU A 52 -8.50 -8.56 -18.81
N PRO A 53 -7.28 -8.64 -18.24
CA PRO A 53 -6.20 -7.73 -18.59
C PRO A 53 -5.95 -7.69 -20.10
N ARG A 54 -5.60 -6.50 -20.61
CA ARG A 54 -5.37 -6.22 -22.03
C ARG A 54 -6.55 -6.63 -22.94
N SER A 55 -7.78 -6.55 -22.42
CA SER A 55 -9.00 -6.92 -23.14
C SER A 55 -8.93 -8.31 -23.80
N ASN A 56 -8.21 -9.25 -23.18
CA ASN A 56 -8.15 -10.63 -23.64
C ASN A 56 -9.56 -11.24 -23.76
N MET A 57 -9.73 -12.14 -24.73
CA MET A 57 -11.03 -12.80 -24.97
C MET A 57 -11.47 -13.62 -23.75
N VAL A 58 -12.71 -13.38 -23.33
CA VAL A 58 -13.34 -14.15 -22.25
C VAL A 58 -14.13 -15.28 -22.87
N TYR A 59 -13.77 -16.52 -22.54
CA TYR A 59 -14.53 -17.71 -22.92
C TYR A 59 -15.46 -18.09 -21.75
N PHE A 60 -15.09 -19.11 -20.98
CA PHE A 60 -15.78 -19.50 -19.75
C PHE A 60 -14.89 -19.19 -18.56
N LEU A 61 -15.17 -18.07 -17.89
CA LEU A 61 -14.39 -17.61 -16.74
C LEU A 61 -14.99 -18.12 -15.43
N TYR A 62 -14.13 -18.73 -14.61
CA TYR A 62 -14.49 -19.30 -13.33
C TYR A 62 -13.64 -18.70 -12.20
N GLU A 63 -14.27 -18.25 -11.13
CA GLU A 63 -13.64 -17.78 -9.90
C GLU A 63 -13.47 -18.95 -8.93
N TYR A 64 -12.24 -19.17 -8.44
CA TYR A 64 -11.91 -20.16 -7.42
C TYR A 64 -11.58 -19.44 -6.12
N SER A 65 -12.09 -19.94 -5.00
CA SER A 65 -11.75 -19.44 -3.66
C SER A 65 -11.30 -20.62 -2.80
N VAL A 66 -10.01 -20.63 -2.43
CA VAL A 66 -9.38 -21.75 -1.74
C VAL A 66 -8.66 -21.22 -0.49
N PRO A 67 -8.74 -21.90 0.67
CA PRO A 67 -7.91 -21.55 1.82
C PRO A 67 -6.41 -21.57 1.46
N GLU A 68 -5.66 -20.54 1.87
CA GLU A 68 -4.25 -20.38 1.48
C GLU A 68 -3.40 -21.61 1.85
N GLU A 69 -3.64 -22.22 3.01
CA GLU A 69 -2.93 -23.44 3.43
C GLU A 69 -3.14 -24.60 2.45
N MET A 70 -4.36 -24.78 1.94
CA MET A 70 -4.67 -25.83 0.96
C MET A 70 -4.06 -25.52 -0.40
N TYR A 71 -4.07 -24.24 -0.80
CA TYR A 71 -3.42 -23.77 -2.03
C TYR A 71 -1.92 -24.05 -2.01
N LEU A 72 -1.22 -23.67 -0.93
CA LEU A 72 0.22 -23.90 -0.81
C LEU A 72 0.60 -25.38 -0.79
N LYS A 73 -0.20 -26.24 -0.13
CA LYS A 73 0.05 -27.68 -0.08
C LYS A 73 -0.10 -28.36 -1.44
N HIS A 74 -1.09 -27.96 -2.24
CA HIS A 74 -1.43 -28.61 -3.51
C HIS A 74 -1.07 -27.77 -4.74
N ILE A 75 -0.21 -26.76 -4.59
CA ILE A 75 0.09 -25.80 -5.66
C ILE A 75 0.61 -26.47 -6.94
N ASN A 76 1.40 -27.55 -6.80
CA ASN A 76 1.93 -28.28 -7.94
C ASN A 76 0.85 -29.06 -8.69
N GLU A 77 -0.11 -29.64 -7.97
CA GLU A 77 -1.25 -30.35 -8.55
C GLU A 77 -2.19 -29.36 -9.24
N ILE A 78 -2.49 -28.25 -8.56
CA ILE A 78 -3.27 -27.14 -9.12
C ILE A 78 -2.60 -26.62 -10.40
N ASN A 79 -1.29 -26.37 -10.38
CA ASN A 79 -0.58 -25.90 -11.57
C ASN A 79 -0.58 -26.92 -12.72
N ALA A 80 -0.51 -28.22 -12.42
CA ALA A 80 -0.60 -29.27 -13.43
C ALA A 80 -1.99 -29.32 -14.08
N ASP A 81 -3.05 -29.27 -13.27
CA ASP A 81 -4.43 -29.19 -13.75
C ASP A 81 -4.69 -27.90 -14.54
N LEU A 82 -4.09 -26.79 -14.09
CA LEU A 82 -4.18 -25.48 -14.72
C LEU A 82 -3.38 -25.37 -16.03
N SER A 83 -2.53 -26.34 -16.33
CA SER A 83 -1.76 -26.42 -17.58
C SER A 83 -2.49 -27.21 -18.69
N ALA A 84 -3.75 -27.60 -18.45
CA ALA A 84 -4.54 -28.34 -19.41
C ALA A 84 -4.83 -27.52 -20.69
N PRO A 85 -4.89 -28.15 -21.89
CA PRO A 85 -4.97 -27.44 -23.17
C PRO A 85 -6.30 -26.67 -23.40
N ASP A 86 -7.34 -27.04 -22.66
CA ASP A 86 -8.63 -26.35 -22.61
C ASP A 86 -8.60 -25.06 -21.80
N ILE A 87 -7.57 -24.86 -20.97
CA ILE A 87 -7.34 -23.63 -20.20
C ILE A 87 -6.64 -22.63 -21.12
N GLU A 88 -7.21 -21.44 -21.21
CA GLU A 88 -6.66 -20.34 -21.98
C GLU A 88 -5.71 -19.48 -21.13
N GLY A 89 -6.05 -19.26 -19.86
CA GLY A 89 -5.24 -18.45 -18.96
C GLY A 89 -5.75 -18.46 -17.52
N VAL A 90 -4.83 -18.18 -16.59
CA VAL A 90 -5.10 -18.16 -15.14
C VAL A 90 -4.65 -16.82 -14.55
N TYR A 91 -5.59 -16.08 -13.97
CA TYR A 91 -5.38 -14.69 -13.53
C TYR A 91 -5.48 -14.54 -12.02
N GLU A 92 -4.86 -13.47 -11.51
CA GLU A 92 -4.83 -13.06 -10.09
C GLU A 92 -4.15 -14.07 -9.14
N THR A 93 -3.33 -14.96 -9.67
CA THR A 93 -2.60 -15.95 -8.83
C THR A 93 -1.57 -15.26 -7.93
N GLN A 94 -1.00 -14.15 -8.42
CA GLN A 94 0.09 -13.42 -7.78
C GLN A 94 -0.38 -12.32 -6.81
N VAL A 95 -1.68 -12.09 -6.65
CA VAL A 95 -2.20 -11.03 -5.79
C VAL A 95 -1.84 -11.30 -4.31
N PRO A 96 -1.09 -10.43 -3.61
CA PRO A 96 -0.83 -10.62 -2.19
C PRO A 96 -2.13 -10.58 -1.38
N LEU A 97 -2.31 -11.53 -0.47
CA LEU A 97 -3.53 -11.65 0.34
C LEU A 97 -3.81 -10.39 1.16
N LEU A 98 -2.76 -9.79 1.74
CA LEU A 98 -2.87 -8.53 2.46
C LEU A 98 -3.38 -7.41 1.54
N PHE A 99 -2.83 -7.28 0.33
CA PHE A 99 -3.28 -6.27 -0.63
C PHE A 99 -4.77 -6.46 -0.98
N ARG A 100 -5.20 -7.71 -1.19
CA ARG A 100 -6.61 -8.04 -1.45
C ARG A 100 -7.52 -7.58 -0.30
N ALA A 101 -7.14 -7.81 0.95
CA ALA A 101 -7.89 -7.30 2.09
C ALA A 101 -7.92 -5.76 2.14
N LEU A 102 -6.82 -5.09 1.83
CA LEU A 102 -6.76 -3.62 1.83
C LEU A 102 -7.63 -2.99 0.73
N VAL A 103 -7.69 -3.61 -0.46
CA VAL A 103 -8.60 -3.23 -1.54
C VAL A 103 -10.06 -3.41 -1.11
N GLN A 104 -10.38 -4.49 -0.40
CA GLN A 104 -11.76 -4.85 -0.03
C GLN A 104 -12.31 -4.12 1.20
N LEU A 105 -11.52 -3.98 2.25
CA LEU A 105 -11.98 -3.49 3.55
C LEU A 105 -11.68 -2.01 3.78
N GLY A 106 -10.58 -1.52 3.20
CA GLY A 106 -10.07 -0.19 3.49
C GLY A 106 -9.73 0.01 4.98
N CYS A 107 -9.91 1.23 5.48
CA CYS A 107 -9.63 1.58 6.89
C CYS A 107 -10.83 1.44 7.83
N VAL A 108 -12.06 1.43 7.30
CA VAL A 108 -13.30 1.26 8.07
C VAL A 108 -14.14 0.18 7.43
N CYS A 109 -14.49 -0.84 8.22
CA CYS A 109 -15.34 -1.93 7.79
C CYS A 109 -16.42 -2.25 8.84
N MET A 110 -17.49 -2.91 8.40
CA MET A 110 -18.53 -3.45 9.28
C MET A 110 -18.86 -4.88 8.88
N VAL A 111 -19.30 -5.69 9.85
CA VAL A 111 -19.83 -7.03 9.60
C VAL A 111 -21.09 -6.95 8.75
N ASN A 112 -21.19 -7.80 7.73
CA ASN A 112 -22.34 -7.90 6.86
C ASN A 112 -23.60 -8.30 7.67
N LYS A 113 -24.67 -7.52 7.53
CA LYS A 113 -25.94 -7.70 8.26
C LYS A 113 -26.55 -9.09 8.11
N HIS A 114 -26.33 -9.76 6.97
CA HIS A 114 -26.82 -11.11 6.73
C HIS A 114 -26.14 -12.12 7.66
N ILE A 115 -24.82 -11.99 7.81
CA ILE A 115 -23.99 -12.89 8.61
C ILE A 115 -24.10 -12.60 10.11
N VAL A 116 -24.44 -11.37 10.51
CA VAL A 116 -24.71 -11.01 11.92
C VAL A 116 -25.77 -11.92 12.54
N ARG A 117 -26.78 -12.36 11.77
CA ARG A 117 -27.83 -13.27 12.27
C ARG A 117 -27.31 -14.68 12.48
N ASP A 118 -26.43 -15.15 11.61
CA ASP A 118 -25.84 -16.49 11.68
C ASP A 118 -24.76 -16.60 12.76
N LEU A 119 -24.10 -15.47 13.06
CA LEU A 119 -23.13 -15.33 14.15
C LEU A 119 -23.78 -15.04 15.51
N ALA A 120 -25.08 -14.72 15.55
CA ALA A 120 -25.78 -14.39 16.80
C ALA A 120 -25.73 -15.58 17.77
N GLY A 121 -24.94 -15.45 18.85
CA GLY A 121 -24.77 -16.47 19.88
C GLY A 121 -23.44 -17.24 19.83
N ARG A 122 -22.54 -16.95 18.89
CA ARG A 122 -21.15 -17.45 18.90
C ARG A 122 -20.20 -16.27 19.12
N GLU A 123 -19.43 -16.27 20.20
CA GLU A 123 -18.25 -15.41 20.33
C GLU A 123 -17.18 -15.93 19.35
N THR A 124 -17.23 -15.47 18.11
CA THR A 124 -16.20 -15.79 17.12
C THR A 124 -15.19 -14.66 17.05
N ASP A 125 -14.00 -14.91 17.56
CA ASP A 125 -12.82 -14.05 17.35
C ASP A 125 -12.24 -14.19 15.93
N SER A 126 -12.91 -14.91 15.02
CA SER A 126 -12.47 -15.19 13.66
C SER A 126 -13.52 -14.78 12.64
N PHE A 127 -13.09 -14.07 11.59
CA PHE A 127 -13.93 -13.59 10.49
C PHE A 127 -13.29 -13.97 9.16
N ASP A 128 -14.10 -14.38 8.18
CA ASP A 128 -13.66 -14.50 6.79
C ASP A 128 -13.73 -13.13 6.10
N LEU A 129 -12.86 -12.90 5.11
CA LEU A 129 -12.79 -11.62 4.40
C LEU A 129 -14.14 -11.16 3.83
N GLU A 130 -14.97 -12.10 3.36
CA GLU A 130 -16.31 -11.84 2.81
C GLU A 130 -17.33 -11.41 3.87
N HIS A 131 -17.08 -11.68 5.15
CA HIS A 131 -17.97 -11.27 6.24
C HIS A 131 -17.90 -9.77 6.51
N LEU A 132 -16.87 -9.08 6.02
CA LEU A 132 -16.61 -7.68 6.29
C LEU A 132 -16.77 -6.84 5.02
N GLU A 133 -17.45 -5.70 5.17
CA GLU A 133 -17.70 -4.76 4.08
C GLU A 133 -17.09 -3.39 4.41
N MET A 134 -16.36 -2.80 3.45
CA MET A 134 -15.86 -1.42 3.55
C MET A 134 -17.02 -0.43 3.72
N ARG A 135 -16.81 0.61 4.52
CA ARG A 135 -17.76 1.70 4.74
C ARG A 135 -17.16 3.05 4.37
N SER A 136 -18.04 3.97 3.99
CA SER A 136 -17.64 5.32 3.60
C SER A 136 -17.27 6.15 4.83
N LEU A 137 -16.18 6.92 4.71
CA LEU A 137 -15.77 7.89 5.72
C LEU A 137 -16.76 9.05 5.88
N ALA A 138 -17.67 9.25 4.92
CA ALA A 138 -18.75 10.23 5.06
C ALA A 138 -19.78 9.81 6.12
N GLN A 139 -19.84 8.52 6.47
CA GLN A 139 -20.76 7.98 7.49
C GLN A 139 -20.05 7.63 8.79
N PHE A 140 -18.77 7.24 8.73
CA PHE A 140 -18.01 6.75 9.88
C PHE A 140 -16.64 7.40 9.91
N SER A 141 -16.30 8.05 11.03
CA SER A 141 -14.97 8.60 11.23
C SER A 141 -13.94 7.51 11.50
N TYR A 142 -12.74 7.67 10.94
CA TYR A 142 -11.61 6.77 11.19
C TYR A 142 -10.61 7.42 12.16
N LEU A 143 -10.45 6.81 13.34
CA LEU A 143 -9.49 7.17 14.39
C LEU A 143 -9.43 8.68 14.65
N GLU A 144 -10.49 9.28 15.16
CA GLU A 144 -10.49 10.71 15.51
C GLU A 144 -9.43 11.02 16.59
N PRO A 145 -8.90 12.26 16.64
CA PRO A 145 -7.94 12.66 17.66
C PRO A 145 -8.42 12.28 19.07
N GLY A 146 -7.57 11.58 19.82
CA GLY A 146 -7.90 11.09 21.18
C GLY A 146 -8.53 9.69 21.25
N SER A 147 -8.90 9.08 20.11
CA SER A 147 -9.50 7.72 20.10
C SER A 147 -8.53 6.62 20.55
N ILE A 148 -7.24 6.80 20.33
CA ILE A 148 -6.20 5.81 20.63
C ILE A 148 -4.98 6.48 21.24
N ARG A 149 -4.44 5.87 22.29
CA ARG A 149 -3.17 6.29 22.90
C ARG A 149 -2.01 5.74 22.07
N HIS A 150 -0.84 6.33 22.16
CA HIS A 150 0.35 5.82 21.49
C HIS A 150 1.53 5.69 22.46
N MET A 151 2.37 4.70 22.18
CA MET A 151 3.73 4.57 22.70
C MET A 151 4.70 4.77 21.54
N TYR A 152 5.92 5.19 21.82
CA TYR A 152 6.95 5.40 20.80
C TYR A 152 8.14 4.49 21.04
N LEU A 153 8.50 3.70 20.04
CA LEU A 153 9.68 2.86 20.03
C LEU A 153 10.62 3.35 18.93
N TYR A 154 11.68 4.03 19.33
CA TYR A 154 12.81 4.37 18.47
C TYR A 154 13.85 3.25 18.53
N HIS A 155 14.34 2.82 17.36
CA HIS A 155 15.47 1.91 17.25
C HIS A 155 16.34 2.28 16.04
N HIS A 156 17.61 2.59 16.28
CA HIS A 156 18.57 2.78 15.20
C HIS A 156 19.85 1.99 15.48
N ASN A 157 20.25 1.15 14.52
CA ASN A 157 21.42 0.30 14.61
C ASN A 157 22.45 0.63 13.52
N GLN A 158 23.73 0.75 13.89
CA GLN A 158 24.85 0.87 12.96
C GLN A 158 26.04 0.02 13.44
N GLY A 159 26.38 -1.02 12.67
CA GLY A 159 27.46 -1.94 13.03
C GLY A 159 27.15 -2.71 14.31
N GLN A 160 28.01 -2.58 15.32
CA GLN A 160 27.87 -3.19 16.66
C GLN A 160 27.24 -2.24 17.69
N LYS A 161 26.77 -1.06 17.25
CA LYS A 161 26.20 -0.03 18.12
C LYS A 161 24.73 0.18 17.78
N ALA A 162 23.88 0.26 18.79
CA ALA A 162 22.47 0.59 18.60
C ALA A 162 21.94 1.46 19.73
N LEU A 163 20.91 2.24 19.42
CA LEU A 163 20.15 3.03 20.39
C LEU A 163 18.69 2.62 20.33
N PHE A 164 18.11 2.29 21.48
CA PHE A 164 16.68 2.03 21.65
C PHE A 164 16.09 3.06 22.61
N GLY A 165 14.94 3.63 22.27
CA GLY A 165 14.17 4.51 23.14
C GLY A 165 12.71 4.10 23.16
N LEU A 166 12.21 3.67 24.31
CA LEU A 166 10.79 3.40 24.52
C LEU A 166 10.18 4.52 25.36
N PHE A 167 9.31 5.32 24.76
CA PHE A 167 8.61 6.42 25.41
C PHE A 167 7.14 6.06 25.60
N ILE A 168 6.66 6.25 26.84
CA ILE A 168 5.26 6.01 27.21
C ILE A 168 4.72 7.36 27.73
N PRO A 169 4.17 8.22 26.85
CA PRO A 169 3.71 9.56 27.22
C PRO A 169 2.70 9.53 28.38
N SER A 170 1.78 8.56 28.36
CA SER A 170 0.74 8.38 29.40
C SER A 170 1.29 8.11 30.81
N GLN A 171 2.53 7.63 30.93
CA GLN A 171 3.21 7.40 32.20
C GLN A 171 4.32 8.45 32.47
N ARG A 172 4.56 9.37 31.54
CA ARG A 172 5.70 10.30 31.55
C ARG A 172 7.02 9.58 31.78
N LYS A 173 7.17 8.38 31.21
CA LYS A 173 8.33 7.52 31.39
C LYS A 173 9.01 7.24 30.06
N ALA A 174 10.33 7.31 30.04
CA ALA A 174 11.16 6.99 28.89
C ALA A 174 12.28 6.03 29.31
N SER A 175 12.36 4.87 28.66
CA SER A 175 13.39 3.85 28.90
C SER A 175 14.33 3.79 27.71
N ILE A 176 15.61 4.06 27.94
CA ILE A 176 16.62 4.17 26.89
C ILE A 176 17.68 3.10 27.10
N PHE A 177 17.96 2.37 26.02
CA PHE A 177 18.95 1.31 26.01
C PHE A 177 20.03 1.59 24.98
N ILE A 178 21.27 1.46 25.41
CA ILE A 178 22.45 1.66 24.57
C ILE A 178 23.07 0.30 24.36
N LEU A 179 23.26 -0.10 23.11
CA LEU A 179 24.02 -1.27 22.73
C LEU A 179 25.40 -0.81 22.27
N ASP A 180 26.44 -1.28 22.94
CA ASP A 180 27.84 -1.10 22.52
C ASP A 180 28.67 -2.31 22.98
N THR A 181 29.84 -2.49 22.37
CA THR A 181 30.82 -3.52 22.73
C THR A 181 31.27 -3.44 24.18
N VAL A 182 31.24 -2.24 24.76
CA VAL A 182 31.57 -1.95 26.17
C VAL A 182 30.38 -1.27 26.82
N ARG A 183 30.05 -1.64 28.06
CA ARG A 183 28.98 -1.01 28.86
C ARG A 183 29.38 0.41 29.33
N SER A 184 29.52 1.34 28.39
CA SER A 184 29.83 2.74 28.63
C SER A 184 28.57 3.58 28.51
N ASN A 185 28.30 4.40 29.53
CA ASN A 185 27.21 5.37 29.51
C ASN A 185 27.79 6.79 29.43
N GLN A 186 27.72 7.37 28.24
CA GLN A 186 28.14 8.73 27.91
C GLN A 186 26.93 9.61 27.58
N MET A 187 25.74 9.24 28.07
CA MET A 187 24.52 9.96 27.77
C MET A 187 24.54 11.37 28.39
N PRO A 188 24.02 12.38 27.66
CA PRO A 188 23.82 13.70 28.21
C PRO A 188 22.73 13.68 29.30
N ASN A 189 22.59 14.76 30.05
CA ASN A 189 21.42 14.95 30.92
C ASN A 189 20.16 15.04 30.03
N LEU A 190 19.41 13.94 29.96
CA LEU A 190 18.26 13.81 29.06
C LEU A 190 17.10 14.70 29.45
N SER A 191 16.90 14.96 30.75
CA SER A 191 15.88 15.89 31.21
C SER A 191 16.16 17.30 30.70
N ASN A 192 17.41 17.77 30.82
CA ASN A 192 17.80 19.08 30.31
C ASN A 192 17.74 19.15 28.79
N LEU A 193 18.17 18.08 28.11
CA LEU A 193 18.14 17.99 26.64
C LEU A 193 16.70 17.99 26.11
N TYR A 194 15.80 17.25 26.75
CA TYR A 194 14.38 17.22 26.42
C TYR A 194 13.74 18.59 26.59
N THR A 195 13.95 19.24 27.73
CA THR A 195 13.41 20.59 27.98
C THR A 195 13.95 21.58 26.96
N ALA A 196 15.25 21.58 26.67
CA ALA A 196 15.85 22.50 25.70
C ALA A 196 15.29 22.32 24.29
N GLU A 197 15.20 21.08 23.80
CA GLU A 197 14.66 20.81 22.45
C GLU A 197 13.13 21.04 22.40
N ARG A 198 12.39 20.78 23.49
CA ARG A 198 10.96 21.09 23.58
C ARG A 198 10.71 22.59 23.55
N THR A 199 11.47 23.40 24.29
CA THR A 199 11.36 24.86 24.26
C THR A 199 11.65 25.42 22.86
N ALA A 200 12.69 24.91 22.20
CA ALA A 200 13.01 25.32 20.82
C ALA A 200 11.92 24.96 19.80
N LEU A 201 11.17 23.87 20.03
CA LEU A 201 10.07 23.45 19.15
C LEU A 201 8.77 24.21 19.46
N LEU A 202 8.50 24.54 20.73
CA LEU A 202 7.37 25.38 21.15
C LEU A 202 7.38 26.76 20.51
N GLU A 203 8.56 27.30 20.20
CA GLU A 203 8.67 28.57 19.45
C GLU A 203 8.11 28.47 18.02
N LYS A 204 7.96 27.25 17.48
CA LYS A 204 7.56 26.98 16.09
C LYS A 204 6.25 26.21 15.97
N THR A 205 5.68 25.71 17.07
CA THR A 205 4.55 24.77 17.07
C THR A 205 3.68 24.98 18.30
N THR A 206 2.44 24.52 18.26
CA THR A 206 1.50 24.58 19.39
C THR A 206 1.76 23.49 20.43
N GLU A 207 1.36 23.75 21.67
CA GLU A 207 1.56 22.80 22.77
C GLU A 207 0.76 21.49 22.63
N GLU A 208 -0.36 21.52 21.91
CA GLU A 208 -1.23 20.35 21.70
C GLU A 208 -0.58 19.23 20.89
N LEU A 209 0.40 19.56 20.05
CA LEU A 209 1.14 18.61 19.22
C LEU A 209 2.45 18.15 19.88
N LEU A 210 2.64 18.48 21.16
CA LEU A 210 3.85 18.13 21.89
C LEU A 210 3.57 17.14 23.00
N PRO A 211 4.49 16.18 23.21
CA PRO A 211 4.40 15.26 24.33
C PRO A 211 4.53 16.01 25.69
N PRO A 212 4.20 15.34 26.81
CA PRO A 212 4.18 15.95 28.14
C PRO A 212 5.45 16.70 28.52
N GLU A 213 5.33 17.80 29.28
CA GLU A 213 6.43 18.71 29.62
C GLU A 213 7.64 18.04 30.29
N LYS A 214 7.41 16.95 31.05
CA LYS A 214 8.47 16.26 31.80
C LYS A 214 8.36 14.75 31.64
N HIS A 215 9.52 14.12 31.50
CA HIS A 215 9.66 12.66 31.47
C HIS A 215 10.70 12.20 32.50
N THR A 216 10.47 11.03 33.09
CA THR A 216 11.47 10.30 33.88
C THR A 216 12.25 9.40 32.93
N PHE A 217 13.56 9.60 32.87
CA PHE A 217 14.46 8.86 31.98
C PHE A 217 15.19 7.77 32.75
N GLU A 218 15.03 6.51 32.33
CA GLU A 218 15.85 5.39 32.77
C GLU A 218 16.83 5.01 31.66
N VAL A 219 18.14 5.05 31.92
CA VAL A 219 19.18 4.72 30.94
C VAL A 219 19.88 3.43 31.34
N ARG A 220 20.02 2.49 30.41
CA ARG A 220 20.75 1.22 30.61
C ARG A 220 21.71 0.97 29.46
N ALA A 221 22.99 0.76 29.77
CA ALA A 221 24.00 0.39 28.79
C ALA A 221 24.21 -1.13 28.83
N GLU A 222 24.00 -1.79 27.69
CA GLU A 222 24.08 -3.24 27.53
C GLU A 222 25.04 -3.59 26.39
N ASN A 223 25.58 -4.80 26.44
CA ASN A 223 26.47 -5.36 25.42
C ASN A 223 25.82 -6.54 24.66
N ASP A 224 24.60 -6.92 25.02
CA ASP A 224 23.84 -7.98 24.39
C ASP A 224 22.44 -7.49 24.03
N ILE A 225 22.09 -7.61 22.75
CA ILE A 225 20.79 -7.21 22.23
C ILE A 225 19.64 -8.01 22.86
N LYS A 226 19.88 -9.28 23.25
CA LYS A 226 18.86 -10.10 23.93
C LYS A 226 18.52 -9.59 25.32
N ALA A 227 19.46 -8.91 26.00
CA ALA A 227 19.17 -8.25 27.27
C ALA A 227 18.23 -7.06 27.07
N ILE A 228 18.47 -6.25 26.03
CA ILE A 228 17.62 -5.12 25.65
C ILE A 228 16.22 -5.60 25.25
N SER A 229 16.12 -6.58 24.35
CA SER A 229 14.83 -7.15 23.92
C SER A 229 14.00 -7.65 25.10
N ARG A 230 14.60 -8.39 26.05
CA ARG A 230 13.90 -8.86 27.26
C ARG A 230 13.46 -7.73 28.17
N ALA A 231 14.24 -6.66 28.26
CA ALA A 231 13.88 -5.49 29.07
C ALA A 231 12.71 -4.71 28.45
N VAL A 232 12.75 -4.46 27.13
CA VAL A 232 11.64 -3.85 26.38
C VAL A 232 10.39 -4.70 26.51
N GLN A 233 10.52 -6.03 26.34
CA GLN A 233 9.41 -6.96 26.46
C GLN A 233 8.73 -6.88 27.83
N ARG A 234 9.52 -6.86 28.91
CA ARG A 234 8.98 -6.73 30.28
C ARG A 234 8.22 -5.42 30.48
N ILE A 235 8.73 -4.31 29.95
CA ILE A 235 8.07 -3.00 30.09
C ILE A 235 6.70 -3.01 29.37
N LEU A 236 6.65 -3.53 28.16
CA LEU A 236 5.41 -3.61 27.38
C LEU A 236 4.39 -4.58 27.99
N LEU A 237 4.83 -5.73 28.52
CA LEU A 237 3.94 -6.66 29.24
C LEU A 237 3.33 -6.00 30.48
N ASN A 238 4.16 -5.34 31.31
CA ASN A 238 3.66 -4.62 32.48
C ASN A 238 2.64 -3.54 32.08
N TYR A 239 2.91 -2.79 31.01
CA TYR A 239 1.96 -1.79 30.50
C TYR A 239 0.62 -2.42 30.07
N LYS A 240 0.67 -3.58 29.40
CA LYS A 240 -0.53 -4.32 28.97
C LYS A 240 -1.37 -4.78 30.16
N GLU A 241 -0.73 -5.28 31.21
CA GLU A 241 -1.40 -5.73 32.44
C GLU A 241 -2.17 -4.59 33.14
N GLU A 242 -1.70 -3.35 33.03
CA GLU A 242 -2.37 -2.16 33.57
C GLU A 242 -3.67 -1.78 32.83
N ARG A 243 -4.00 -2.44 31.71
CA ARG A 243 -5.25 -2.26 30.92
C ARG A 243 -5.63 -0.78 30.69
N ARG A 244 -4.68 0.01 30.20
CA ARG A 244 -4.84 1.46 29.96
C ARG A 244 -5.66 1.81 28.70
N GLY A 245 -6.60 0.97 28.29
CA GLY A 245 -7.43 1.21 27.10
C GLY A 245 -6.68 1.00 25.77
N PRO A 246 -7.23 1.49 24.65
CA PRO A 246 -6.68 1.27 23.31
C PRO A 246 -5.36 2.01 23.14
N THR A 247 -4.29 1.25 22.87
CA THR A 247 -2.94 1.81 22.68
C THR A 247 -2.25 1.18 21.48
N LEU A 248 -1.66 2.01 20.62
CA LEU A 248 -0.77 1.61 19.53
C LEU A 248 0.70 1.84 19.87
N ILE A 249 1.60 1.18 19.14
CA ILE A 249 3.04 1.42 19.22
C ILE A 249 3.50 2.01 17.89
N ALA A 250 3.93 3.27 17.91
CA ALA A 250 4.60 3.91 16.81
C ALA A 250 6.07 3.48 16.79
N VAL A 251 6.50 2.79 15.75
CA VAL A 251 7.84 2.22 15.62
C VAL A 251 8.62 2.98 14.56
N GLN A 252 9.72 3.61 14.95
CA GLN A 252 10.70 4.17 14.02
C GLN A 252 11.95 3.30 14.08
N SER A 253 12.21 2.55 13.00
CA SER A 253 13.36 1.67 12.95
C SER A 253 13.97 1.50 11.57
N ASN A 254 15.30 1.34 11.52
CA ASN A 254 16.02 0.90 10.32
C ASN A 254 16.05 -0.63 10.15
N TRP A 255 15.36 -1.38 11.00
CA TRP A 255 15.07 -2.79 10.79
C TRP A 255 13.67 -2.97 10.22
N GLU A 256 13.49 -4.01 9.41
CA GLU A 256 12.16 -4.46 9.02
C GLU A 256 11.34 -4.86 10.25
N LEU A 257 10.03 -4.56 10.19
CA LEU A 257 9.14 -4.82 11.31
C LEU A 257 9.09 -6.31 11.70
N GLN A 258 9.19 -7.22 10.72
CA GLN A 258 9.24 -8.66 10.95
C GLN A 258 10.46 -9.05 11.81
N ARG A 259 11.63 -8.50 11.49
CA ARG A 259 12.86 -8.71 12.27
C ARG A 259 12.72 -8.15 13.68
N LEU A 260 12.12 -6.98 13.83
CA LEU A 260 11.89 -6.37 15.14
C LEU A 260 10.91 -7.17 15.99
N ALA A 261 9.80 -7.64 15.41
CA ALA A 261 8.83 -8.50 16.07
C ALA A 261 9.44 -9.84 16.49
N ALA A 262 10.29 -10.44 15.66
CA ALA A 262 11.05 -11.64 16.03
C ALA A 262 12.00 -11.40 17.22
N ALA A 263 12.61 -10.21 17.30
CA ALA A 263 13.48 -9.84 18.41
C ALA A 263 12.71 -9.48 19.70
N VAL A 264 11.50 -8.93 19.58
CA VAL A 264 10.63 -8.52 20.71
C VAL A 264 9.20 -9.03 20.45
N PRO A 265 8.90 -10.31 20.76
CA PRO A 265 7.64 -10.95 20.37
C PRO A 265 6.37 -10.28 20.90
N VAL A 266 6.45 -9.60 22.06
CA VAL A 266 5.29 -8.88 22.62
C VAL A 266 4.78 -7.75 21.73
N LEU A 267 5.57 -7.27 20.76
CA LEU A 267 5.09 -6.28 19.78
C LEU A 267 3.89 -6.79 18.98
N GLU A 268 3.76 -8.10 18.78
CA GLU A 268 2.61 -8.69 18.10
C GLU A 268 1.30 -8.64 18.92
N GLU A 269 1.39 -8.29 20.21
CA GLU A 269 0.25 -8.11 21.10
C GLU A 269 -0.29 -6.68 21.10
N PHE A 270 0.29 -5.80 20.26
CA PHE A 270 -0.15 -4.43 20.07
C PHE A 270 -0.34 -4.12 18.56
N PRO A 271 -1.20 -3.16 18.21
CA PRO A 271 -1.20 -2.57 16.88
C PRO A 271 0.06 -1.73 16.71
N VAL A 272 0.89 -2.10 15.74
CA VAL A 272 2.14 -1.41 15.43
C VAL A 272 1.94 -0.51 14.21
N VAL A 273 2.43 0.73 14.31
CA VAL A 273 2.41 1.72 13.22
C VAL A 273 3.85 2.08 12.87
N PRO A 274 4.34 1.73 11.67
CA PRO A 274 5.67 2.14 11.25
C PRO A 274 5.71 3.65 10.98
N VAL A 275 6.72 4.33 11.53
CA VAL A 275 7.00 5.75 11.30
C VAL A 275 8.15 5.83 10.32
N HIS A 276 7.83 6.15 9.06
CA HIS A 276 8.76 6.17 7.94
C HIS A 276 9.56 7.47 7.86
N VAL A 277 10.39 7.71 8.87
CA VAL A 277 11.32 8.86 8.89
C VAL A 277 12.74 8.33 8.75
N VAL A 278 13.38 8.68 7.63
CA VAL A 278 14.78 8.32 7.37
C VAL A 278 15.68 9.04 8.38
N ASP A 279 16.52 8.27 9.05
CA ASP A 279 17.46 8.77 10.04
C ASP A 279 18.90 8.43 9.63
N GLU A 280 19.65 9.45 9.22
CA GLU A 280 21.05 9.32 8.80
C GLU A 280 21.97 9.75 9.94
N ILE A 281 22.19 8.86 10.92
CA ILE A 281 23.14 9.09 12.00
C ILE A 281 24.37 8.21 11.84
N SER A 282 25.56 8.82 11.98
CA SER A 282 26.83 8.11 12.09
C SER A 282 27.27 7.95 13.55
N TYR A 283 27.38 6.71 14.00
CA TYR A 283 27.90 6.27 15.29
C TYR A 283 29.43 6.05 15.28
N ASN A 284 30.11 6.48 14.22
CA ASN A 284 31.57 6.41 14.09
C ASN A 284 32.31 7.46 14.93
N VAL A 285 31.59 8.46 15.45
CA VAL A 285 32.16 9.51 16.30
C VAL A 285 32.22 9.05 17.76
N LEU A 286 33.21 9.52 18.53
CA LEU A 286 33.41 9.15 19.94
C LEU A 286 32.19 9.47 20.80
N ASP A 287 31.55 10.63 20.60
CA ASP A 287 30.39 11.10 21.37
C ASP A 287 29.05 10.76 20.69
N TRP A 288 29.00 9.65 19.96
CA TRP A 288 27.81 9.22 19.22
C TRP A 288 26.57 9.09 20.10
N GLN A 289 26.72 8.70 21.37
CA GLN A 289 25.60 8.57 22.31
C GLN A 289 24.88 9.91 22.52
N ARG A 290 25.63 11.01 22.58
CA ARG A 290 25.08 12.37 22.71
C ARG A 290 24.32 12.79 21.46
N HIS A 291 24.89 12.52 20.28
CA HIS A 291 24.25 12.81 18.99
C HIS A 291 22.97 11.98 18.79
N GLY A 292 23.04 10.67 19.04
CA GLY A 292 21.91 9.76 18.99
C GLY A 292 20.80 10.15 19.97
N ALA A 293 21.14 10.50 21.21
CA ALA A 293 20.18 10.96 22.22
C ALA A 293 19.40 12.21 21.77
N ARG A 294 20.12 13.20 21.22
CA ARG A 294 19.52 14.44 20.70
C ARG A 294 18.58 14.17 19.55
N ARG A 295 18.99 13.30 18.61
CA ARG A 295 18.18 12.94 17.44
C ARG A 295 16.93 12.15 17.83
N MET A 296 17.06 11.15 18.69
CA MET A 296 15.95 10.38 19.26
C MET A 296 14.92 11.29 19.93
N ILE A 297 15.35 12.25 20.76
CA ILE A 297 14.45 13.21 21.42
C ILE A 297 13.73 14.07 20.39
N ARG A 298 14.42 14.57 19.36
CA ARG A 298 13.79 15.35 18.27
C ARG A 298 12.74 14.55 17.52
N HIS A 299 12.99 13.27 17.26
CA HIS A 299 11.99 12.41 16.62
C HIS A 299 10.78 12.19 17.53
N TYR A 300 11.00 11.92 18.81
CA TYR A 300 9.91 11.79 19.78
C TYR A 300 9.06 13.07 19.88
N LEU A 301 9.69 14.25 19.90
CA LEU A 301 8.99 15.53 19.96
C LEU A 301 8.14 15.82 18.72
N ASN A 302 8.52 15.30 17.54
CA ASN A 302 7.76 15.47 16.30
C ASN A 302 6.75 14.34 16.05
N LEU A 303 6.68 13.34 16.92
CA LEU A 303 5.90 12.12 16.70
C LEU A 303 4.41 12.42 16.47
N ASP A 304 3.82 13.29 17.29
CA ASP A 304 2.39 13.60 17.20
C ASP A 304 2.03 14.26 15.87
N SER A 305 2.93 15.10 15.33
CA SER A 305 2.79 15.67 13.99
C SER A 305 2.87 14.58 12.92
N CYS A 306 3.86 13.68 13.01
CA CYS A 306 3.99 12.55 12.08
C CYS A 306 2.79 11.59 12.14
N LEU A 307 2.29 11.26 13.33
CA LEU A 307 1.12 10.40 13.50
C LEU A 307 -0.16 11.08 13.00
N SER A 308 -0.30 12.38 13.22
CA SER A 308 -1.43 13.15 12.69
C SER A 308 -1.47 13.12 11.16
N GLN A 309 -0.33 13.36 10.51
CA GLN A 309 -0.19 13.19 9.05
C GLN A 309 -0.49 11.75 8.62
N ALA A 310 0.04 10.74 9.33
CA ALA A 310 -0.25 9.35 9.02
C ALA A 310 -1.75 9.02 9.12
N PHE A 311 -2.47 9.54 10.11
CA PHE A 311 -3.92 9.35 10.23
C PHE A 311 -4.69 10.04 9.12
N GLU A 312 -4.29 11.26 8.71
CA GLU A 312 -4.90 11.95 7.58
C GLU A 312 -4.68 11.20 6.26
N MET A 313 -3.45 10.73 6.01
CA MET A 313 -3.13 9.88 4.86
C MET A 313 -3.97 8.59 4.89
N ALA A 314 -4.04 7.91 6.03
CA ALA A 314 -4.86 6.71 6.22
C ALA A 314 -6.35 6.95 5.89
N ARG A 315 -6.89 8.13 6.24
CA ARG A 315 -8.26 8.53 5.87
C ARG A 315 -8.38 8.73 4.36
N TYR A 316 -7.46 9.49 3.75
CA TYR A 316 -7.51 9.78 2.31
C TYR A 316 -7.38 8.51 1.44
N TYR A 317 -6.35 7.70 1.69
CA TYR A 317 -6.10 6.46 0.94
C TYR A 317 -7.05 5.32 1.32
N HIS A 318 -7.91 5.53 2.32
CA HIS A 318 -8.70 4.48 2.95
C HIS A 318 -7.86 3.25 3.31
N LEU A 319 -6.78 3.46 4.06
CA LEU A 319 -5.83 2.43 4.44
C LEU A 319 -5.69 2.38 5.97
N PRO A 320 -5.69 1.20 6.61
CA PRO A 320 -5.35 1.12 8.02
C PRO A 320 -3.96 1.72 8.26
N VAL A 321 -3.83 2.53 9.31
CA VAL A 321 -2.62 3.33 9.58
C VAL A 321 -1.37 2.46 9.77
N GLY A 322 -1.52 1.27 10.38
CA GLY A 322 -0.42 0.32 10.54
C GLY A 322 0.05 -0.34 9.24
N ASN A 323 -0.69 -0.15 8.14
CA ASN A 323 -0.37 -0.68 6.81
C ASN A 323 0.14 0.40 5.85
N LEU A 324 0.36 1.64 6.31
CA LEU A 324 0.95 2.68 5.47
C LEU A 324 2.37 2.27 5.02
N PRO A 325 2.63 2.23 3.71
CA PRO A 325 3.95 1.93 3.18
C PRO A 325 4.89 3.12 3.34
N GLN A 326 6.18 2.90 3.10
CA GLN A 326 7.17 3.98 3.07
C GLN A 326 6.91 4.94 1.90
N ASP A 327 6.61 4.39 0.72
CA ASP A 327 6.18 5.16 -0.44
C ASP A 327 4.66 5.06 -0.63
N VAL A 328 3.94 6.00 -0.02
CA VAL A 328 2.48 6.05 -0.09
C VAL A 328 1.99 6.52 -1.46
N SER A 329 2.82 7.22 -2.23
CA SER A 329 2.42 7.74 -3.53
C SER A 329 2.18 6.61 -4.53
N ILE A 330 3.19 5.74 -4.74
CA ILE A 330 3.12 4.59 -5.65
C ILE A 330 2.05 3.59 -5.19
N PHE A 331 2.12 3.17 -3.92
CA PHE A 331 1.17 2.18 -3.40
C PHE A 331 -0.27 2.71 -3.33
N GLY A 332 -0.44 4.01 -3.06
CA GLY A 332 -1.75 4.67 -3.09
C GLY A 332 -2.36 4.65 -4.49
N SER A 333 -1.57 4.93 -5.52
CA SER A 333 -2.01 4.80 -6.92
C SER A 333 -2.42 3.36 -7.26
N ASP A 334 -1.64 2.35 -6.86
CA ASP A 334 -1.99 0.94 -7.05
C ASP A 334 -3.33 0.60 -6.39
N LEU A 335 -3.52 1.06 -5.14
CA LEU A 335 -4.72 0.82 -4.37
C LEU A 335 -5.95 1.48 -5.00
N PHE A 336 -5.82 2.71 -5.49
CA PHE A 336 -6.89 3.41 -6.18
C PHE A 336 -7.25 2.74 -7.50
N LEU A 337 -6.26 2.41 -8.33
CA LEU A 337 -6.51 1.73 -9.61
C LEU A 337 -7.14 0.36 -9.37
N ALA A 338 -6.63 -0.45 -8.43
CA ALA A 338 -7.22 -1.75 -8.09
C ALA A 338 -8.70 -1.64 -7.69
N ARG A 339 -9.06 -0.63 -6.88
CA ARG A 339 -10.46 -0.38 -6.48
C ARG A 339 -11.32 0.06 -7.66
N HIS A 340 -10.80 0.90 -8.56
CA HIS A 340 -11.50 1.30 -9.77
C HIS A 340 -11.72 0.12 -10.72
N LEU A 341 -10.69 -0.69 -10.99
CA LEU A 341 -10.78 -1.91 -11.80
C LEU A 341 -11.84 -2.86 -11.25
N ARG A 342 -11.82 -3.12 -9.94
CA ARG A 342 -12.82 -3.97 -9.29
C ARG A 342 -14.24 -3.42 -9.43
N LYS A 343 -14.46 -2.11 -9.28
CA LYS A 343 -15.78 -1.47 -9.49
C LYS A 343 -16.28 -1.65 -10.93
N HIS A 344 -15.37 -1.73 -11.89
CA HIS A 344 -15.69 -1.98 -13.30
C HIS A 344 -15.69 -3.47 -13.67
N ASN A 345 -15.70 -4.40 -12.70
CA ASN A 345 -15.62 -5.85 -12.94
C ASN A 345 -14.42 -6.27 -13.81
N HIS A 346 -13.29 -5.56 -13.68
CA HIS A 346 -12.04 -5.90 -14.35
C HIS A 346 -11.12 -6.67 -13.41
N LEU A 347 -10.46 -7.71 -13.91
CA LEU A 347 -9.47 -8.48 -13.14
C LEU A 347 -8.16 -7.71 -12.97
N LEU A 348 -7.43 -7.99 -11.91
CA LEU A 348 -6.13 -7.37 -11.65
C LEU A 348 -5.01 -8.14 -12.37
N TRP A 349 -4.08 -7.42 -13.01
CA TRP A 349 -2.81 -7.99 -13.52
C TRP A 349 -1.67 -7.84 -12.51
N LEU A 350 -2.04 -7.79 -11.23
CA LEU A 350 -1.14 -7.41 -10.15
C LEU A 350 -0.03 -8.44 -9.98
N SER A 351 1.21 -7.96 -9.93
CA SER A 351 2.41 -8.79 -9.81
C SER A 351 3.42 -8.14 -8.86
N PRO A 352 4.10 -8.91 -8.00
CA PRO A 352 5.24 -8.42 -7.22
C PRO A 352 6.51 -8.22 -8.07
N THR A 353 6.48 -8.63 -9.34
CA THR A 353 7.60 -8.50 -10.28
C THR A 353 7.31 -7.43 -11.33
N ALA A 354 8.33 -7.04 -12.10
CA ALA A 354 8.17 -6.12 -13.24
C ALA A 354 7.33 -6.70 -14.40
N ARG A 355 6.91 -7.97 -14.33
CA ARG A 355 6.05 -8.59 -15.34
C ARG A 355 4.60 -8.66 -14.83
N PRO A 356 3.63 -8.03 -15.52
CA PRO A 356 2.23 -8.10 -15.13
C PRO A 356 1.68 -9.53 -15.28
N ASP A 357 0.69 -9.89 -14.46
CA ASP A 357 -0.02 -11.17 -14.57
C ASP A 357 -1.01 -11.10 -15.76
N LEU A 358 -0.66 -11.76 -16.87
CA LEU A 358 -1.42 -11.76 -18.12
C LEU A 358 -2.00 -13.13 -18.45
N GLY A 359 -2.18 -13.99 -17.44
CA GLY A 359 -2.78 -15.31 -17.63
C GLY A 359 -1.80 -16.37 -18.15
N GLY A 360 -0.49 -16.18 -17.98
CA GLY A 360 0.56 -17.09 -18.46
C GLY A 360 1.23 -16.64 -19.77
N LYS A 361 0.74 -15.57 -20.41
CA LYS A 361 1.29 -15.00 -21.65
C LYS A 361 2.51 -14.10 -21.41
N GLU A 362 2.74 -13.69 -20.16
CA GLU A 362 3.83 -12.79 -19.78
C GLU A 362 5.24 -13.39 -19.91
N ALA A 363 5.34 -14.72 -20.00
CA ALA A 363 6.62 -15.40 -20.26
C ALA A 363 7.09 -15.20 -21.71
N ASP A 364 6.14 -15.20 -22.64
CA ASP A 364 6.38 -15.18 -24.08
C ASP A 364 6.39 -13.76 -24.68
N ASP A 365 5.88 -12.76 -23.94
CA ASP A 365 5.86 -11.36 -24.39
C ASP A 365 7.22 -10.67 -24.15
N SER A 366 8.11 -10.75 -25.16
CA SER A 366 9.42 -10.12 -25.14
C SER A 366 9.38 -8.59 -25.00
N ARG A 367 8.25 -7.95 -25.34
CA ARG A 367 8.07 -6.49 -25.26
C ARG A 367 7.94 -5.99 -23.83
N LEU A 368 7.68 -6.87 -22.87
CA LEU A 368 7.69 -6.55 -21.44
C LEU A 368 9.11 -6.27 -20.91
N VAL A 369 10.13 -6.77 -21.63
CA VAL A 369 11.55 -6.64 -21.26
C VAL A 369 12.26 -5.56 -22.08
N ILE A 370 11.59 -5.01 -23.10
CA ILE A 370 12.11 -3.84 -23.82
C ILE A 370 11.99 -2.65 -22.87
N GLU A 371 13.11 -2.29 -22.25
CA GLU A 371 13.24 -1.02 -21.56
C GLU A 371 13.03 0.08 -22.61
N ASN A 372 11.93 0.84 -22.49
CA ASN A 372 11.81 2.12 -23.20
C ASN A 372 12.86 3.06 -22.59
N ASP A 373 14.09 2.95 -23.10
CA ASP A 373 15.20 3.85 -22.80
C ASP A 373 15.06 5.19 -23.55
N ASP A 374 13.82 5.61 -23.81
CA ASP A 374 13.49 6.92 -24.33
C ASP A 374 13.60 7.97 -23.20
N GLN A 375 14.76 8.03 -22.53
CA GLN A 375 15.25 9.26 -21.90
C GLN A 375 15.64 10.27 -22.99
N VAL A 376 14.73 10.57 -23.92
CA VAL A 376 14.89 11.73 -24.77
C VAL A 376 14.46 12.92 -23.92
N SER A 377 15.41 13.66 -23.38
CA SER A 377 15.11 14.99 -22.84
C SER A 377 14.53 15.81 -23.98
N VAL A 378 13.23 16.10 -23.95
CA VAL A 378 12.56 16.96 -24.93
C VAL A 378 12.87 18.42 -24.57
N GLU A 379 14.16 18.80 -24.61
CA GLU A 379 14.58 20.19 -24.56
C GLU A 379 14.71 20.68 -26.00
N ILE A 380 13.72 21.45 -26.46
CA ILE A 380 13.76 22.07 -27.79
C ILE A 380 14.37 23.46 -27.61
N ASN A 381 15.66 23.58 -27.92
CA ASN A 381 16.38 24.83 -27.77
C ASN A 381 16.89 25.34 -29.14
N ALA A 382 16.35 26.47 -29.58
CA ALA A 382 16.88 27.22 -30.72
C ALA A 382 17.87 28.27 -30.19
N GLN A 383 19.12 27.86 -29.97
CA GLN A 383 20.15 28.72 -29.40
C GLN A 383 20.54 29.84 -30.37
N GLY A 384 20.56 31.09 -29.91
CA GLY A 384 20.93 32.24 -30.74
C GLY A 384 21.01 33.55 -29.96
N CYS A 385 21.67 34.55 -30.56
CA CYS A 385 21.68 35.93 -30.05
C CYS A 385 20.63 36.73 -30.79
N TYR A 386 19.39 36.66 -30.31
CA TYR A 386 18.26 37.35 -30.92
C TYR A 386 18.21 38.80 -30.43
N SER A 387 18.16 39.75 -31.36
CA SER A 387 18.11 41.19 -31.05
C SER A 387 16.73 41.68 -30.59
N THR A 388 15.72 40.81 -30.60
CA THR A 388 14.32 41.16 -30.37
C THR A 388 13.75 40.52 -29.10
N VAL A 389 13.57 39.20 -29.08
CA VAL A 389 12.95 38.46 -27.96
C VAL A 389 13.57 37.07 -27.84
N CYS A 390 13.80 36.63 -26.61
CA CYS A 390 14.02 35.23 -26.25
C CYS A 390 12.79 34.75 -25.47
N VAL A 391 12.29 33.54 -25.80
CA VAL A 391 11.14 32.92 -25.12
C VAL A 391 11.60 31.63 -24.49
N GLU A 392 11.32 31.47 -23.19
CA GLU A 392 11.51 30.24 -22.44
C GLU A 392 10.13 29.74 -22.00
N LEU A 393 9.85 28.47 -22.29
CA LEU A 393 8.59 27.81 -21.93
C LEU A 393 8.91 26.57 -21.10
N ASP A 394 8.57 26.60 -19.82
CA ASP A 394 8.62 25.43 -18.94
C ASP A 394 7.24 24.76 -18.91
N LEU A 395 7.20 23.48 -19.30
CA LEU A 395 5.98 22.68 -19.37
C LEU A 395 5.99 21.61 -18.28
N GLN A 396 5.02 21.69 -17.36
CA GLN A 396 4.90 20.77 -16.24
C GLN A 396 3.67 19.86 -16.37
N SER A 397 3.71 18.71 -15.69
CA SER A 397 2.59 17.75 -15.62
C SER A 397 2.08 17.25 -16.98
N LEU A 398 2.95 17.14 -17.98
CA LEU A 398 2.59 16.74 -19.34
C LEU A 398 1.83 15.41 -19.36
N ALA A 399 2.33 14.38 -18.66
CA ALA A 399 1.69 13.07 -18.56
C ALA A 399 0.22 13.13 -18.08
N VAL A 400 -0.07 13.98 -17.09
CA VAL A 400 -1.43 14.16 -16.56
C VAL A 400 -2.29 14.92 -17.56
N ASN A 401 -1.75 15.96 -18.20
CA ASN A 401 -2.47 16.68 -19.23
C ASN A 401 -2.78 15.79 -20.45
N THR A 402 -1.85 14.95 -20.87
CA THR A 402 -2.02 13.99 -21.97
C THR A 402 -3.14 13.00 -21.68
N ILE A 403 -3.21 12.41 -20.48
CA ILE A 403 -4.31 11.46 -20.18
C ILE A 403 -5.67 12.16 -20.14
N LEU A 404 -5.74 13.38 -19.61
CA LEU A 404 -6.98 14.17 -19.57
C LEU A 404 -7.45 14.54 -20.99
N GLN A 405 -6.52 14.97 -21.85
CA GLN A 405 -6.76 15.41 -23.22
C GLN A 405 -6.61 14.30 -24.27
N SER A 406 -6.45 13.04 -23.85
CA SER A 406 -6.19 11.88 -24.71
C SER A 406 -7.11 11.74 -25.93
N GLN A 407 -8.37 12.14 -25.81
CA GLN A 407 -9.32 12.16 -26.94
C GLN A 407 -8.88 13.18 -28.01
N HIS A 408 -8.56 14.41 -27.60
CA HIS A 408 -8.11 15.46 -28.51
C HIS A 408 -6.76 15.14 -29.15
N VAL A 409 -5.85 14.51 -28.40
CA VAL A 409 -4.55 14.07 -28.92
C VAL A 409 -4.75 13.03 -30.02
N ASN A 410 -5.59 12.01 -29.77
CA ASN A 410 -5.89 10.98 -30.75
C ASN A 410 -6.58 11.54 -32.01
N ASP A 411 -7.49 12.52 -31.84
CA ASP A 411 -8.12 13.22 -32.96
C ASP A 411 -7.11 14.02 -33.79
N MET A 412 -6.16 14.70 -33.15
CA MET A 412 -5.10 15.48 -33.80
C MET A 412 -4.07 14.60 -34.52
N GLU A 413 -3.78 13.42 -33.98
CA GLU A 413 -2.89 12.41 -34.58
C GLU A 413 -3.56 11.65 -35.74
N GLY A 414 -4.86 11.87 -35.98
CA GLY A 414 -5.61 11.28 -37.10
C GLY A 414 -6.18 9.89 -36.81
N GLY A 415 -6.21 9.46 -35.54
CA GLY A 415 -6.68 8.13 -35.12
C GLY A 415 -8.17 7.85 -35.32
N ALA A 416 -8.98 8.90 -35.56
CA ALA A 416 -10.36 8.76 -36.05
C ALA A 416 -10.47 7.99 -37.38
N SER A 417 -9.37 7.85 -38.13
CA SER A 417 -9.31 7.16 -39.43
C SER A 417 -9.00 5.66 -39.33
N LEU A 418 -8.60 5.16 -38.15
CA LEU A 418 -8.08 3.78 -37.94
C LEU A 418 -8.91 2.93 -36.96
N GLY A 419 -10.09 3.38 -36.52
CA GLY A 419 -10.99 2.58 -35.68
C GLY A 419 -10.58 2.41 -34.21
N VAL A 420 -9.48 3.05 -33.79
CA VAL A 420 -9.00 3.14 -32.40
C VAL A 420 -9.60 4.35 -31.70
N SER A 421 -10.92 4.34 -31.49
CA SER A 421 -11.60 5.37 -30.71
C SER A 421 -11.86 4.86 -29.29
N PHE A 422 -11.29 5.53 -28.28
CA PHE A 422 -11.43 5.19 -26.85
C PHE A 422 -12.88 5.22 -26.31
N ASP A 423 -13.82 5.80 -27.06
CA ASP A 423 -15.26 5.85 -26.75
C ASP A 423 -16.10 4.76 -27.44
N VAL A 424 -15.53 4.00 -28.38
CA VAL A 424 -16.24 2.87 -28.98
C VAL A 424 -16.09 1.69 -28.02
N ILE A 425 -17.15 1.43 -27.25
CA ILE A 425 -17.30 0.12 -26.65
C ILE A 425 -17.36 -0.84 -27.84
N GLN A 426 -16.31 -1.66 -28.05
CA GLN A 426 -16.46 -2.89 -28.81
C GLN A 426 -17.39 -3.81 -28.00
N GLN A 427 -18.68 -3.48 -27.96
CA GLN A 427 -19.68 -4.50 -27.72
C GLN A 427 -19.68 -5.31 -28.99
N ALA A 428 -19.18 -6.54 -28.93
CA ALA A 428 -19.52 -7.52 -29.92
C ALA A 428 -21.04 -7.49 -30.07
N SER A 429 -21.53 -7.17 -31.27
CA SER A 429 -22.96 -7.22 -31.53
C SER A 429 -23.45 -8.63 -31.21
N LEU A 430 -24.71 -8.78 -30.78
CA LEU A 430 -25.30 -10.11 -30.55
C LEU A 430 -25.16 -11.03 -31.77
N GLU A 431 -25.09 -10.45 -32.98
CA GLU A 431 -24.83 -11.15 -34.24
C GLU A 431 -23.36 -11.60 -34.40
N ASP A 432 -22.37 -10.83 -33.93
CA ASP A 432 -20.95 -11.25 -33.92
C ASP A 432 -20.69 -12.40 -32.95
N MET A 433 -21.34 -12.38 -31.78
CA MET A 433 -21.26 -13.47 -30.79
C MET A 433 -21.92 -14.76 -31.29
N MET A 434 -22.90 -14.67 -32.19
CA MET A 434 -23.62 -15.82 -32.74
C MET A 434 -23.03 -16.36 -34.05
N SER A 435 -22.30 -15.53 -34.82
CA SER A 435 -21.77 -15.91 -36.14
C SER A 435 -20.30 -16.34 -36.16
N GLY A 436 -19.57 -16.19 -35.05
CA GLY A 436 -18.17 -16.61 -34.97
C GLY A 436 -17.26 -15.86 -35.95
N ASN A 437 -17.61 -14.62 -36.31
CA ASN A 437 -16.88 -13.83 -37.28
C ASN A 437 -15.61 -13.23 -36.66
N GLN A 438 -14.53 -14.02 -36.69
CA GLN A 438 -13.25 -13.83 -35.98
C GLN A 438 -12.26 -12.84 -36.64
N GLY A 439 -12.69 -12.04 -37.63
CA GLY A 439 -11.78 -11.22 -38.45
C GLY A 439 -11.27 -9.92 -37.78
N ALA A 440 -12.11 -9.25 -36.98
CA ALA A 440 -11.76 -7.94 -36.40
C ALA A 440 -10.85 -8.05 -35.15
N SER A 441 -10.97 -9.14 -34.38
CA SER A 441 -10.17 -9.34 -33.17
C SER A 441 -8.73 -9.79 -33.43
N ALA A 442 -8.44 -10.37 -34.61
CA ALA A 442 -7.09 -10.82 -34.97
C ALA A 442 -6.18 -9.67 -35.44
N LEU A 443 -6.76 -8.53 -35.86
CA LEU A 443 -6.00 -7.32 -36.21
C LEU A 443 -5.72 -6.47 -34.97
N ALA A 444 -6.64 -6.42 -34.01
CA ALA A 444 -6.47 -5.73 -32.72
C ALA A 444 -5.50 -6.44 -31.75
N SER A 445 -5.17 -7.72 -31.96
CA SER A 445 -4.24 -8.45 -31.09
C SER A 445 -2.79 -7.97 -31.18
N TYR A 446 -2.44 -7.22 -32.23
CA TYR A 446 -1.09 -6.66 -32.42
C TYR A 446 -0.96 -5.21 -31.93
N ASP A 447 -2.08 -4.52 -31.66
CA ASP A 447 -2.09 -3.14 -31.18
C ASP A 447 -2.28 -3.09 -29.65
N GLU A 448 -1.20 -2.84 -28.91
CA GLU A 448 -1.25 -2.71 -27.45
C GLU A 448 -2.17 -1.58 -26.99
N THR A 449 -2.24 -0.50 -27.76
CA THR A 449 -3.06 0.67 -27.42
C THR A 449 -4.54 0.31 -27.48
N ALA A 450 -4.97 -0.46 -28.49
CA ALA A 450 -6.32 -0.99 -28.57
C ALA A 450 -6.64 -1.93 -27.40
N LEU A 451 -5.73 -2.85 -27.06
CA LEU A 451 -5.90 -3.84 -25.99
C LEU A 451 -6.01 -3.19 -24.59
N CYS A 452 -5.28 -2.10 -24.37
CA CYS A 452 -5.28 -1.34 -23.11
C CYS A 452 -6.35 -0.24 -23.05
N SER A 453 -7.13 0.00 -24.11
CA SER A 453 -8.11 1.10 -24.19
C SER A 453 -9.10 1.17 -23.02
N ASN A 454 -9.72 0.04 -22.66
CA ASN A 454 -10.65 -0.05 -21.52
C ASN A 454 -9.96 0.31 -20.20
N THR A 455 -8.77 -0.23 -19.98
CA THR A 455 -7.96 0.03 -18.80
C THR A 455 -7.53 1.50 -18.73
N PHE A 456 -7.11 2.07 -19.86
CA PHE A 456 -6.73 3.47 -19.97
C PHE A 456 -7.90 4.41 -19.69
N ARG A 457 -9.13 4.04 -20.10
CA ARG A 457 -10.34 4.80 -19.74
C ARG A 457 -10.63 4.77 -18.24
N ILE A 458 -10.46 3.62 -17.58
CA ILE A 458 -10.59 3.50 -16.12
C ILE A 458 -9.52 4.36 -15.43
N LEU A 459 -8.28 4.33 -15.93
CA LEU A 459 -7.18 5.16 -15.46
C LEU A 459 -7.49 6.65 -15.61
N LYS A 460 -7.99 7.08 -16.77
CA LYS A 460 -8.44 8.46 -17.01
C LYS A 460 -9.52 8.88 -16.01
N SER A 461 -10.51 8.03 -15.76
CA SER A 461 -11.56 8.33 -14.76
C SER A 461 -11.00 8.53 -13.35
N MET A 462 -9.96 7.78 -12.97
CA MET A 462 -9.29 7.94 -11.68
C MET A 462 -8.56 9.29 -11.60
N VAL A 463 -7.78 9.64 -12.63
CA VAL A 463 -7.03 10.91 -12.69
C VAL A 463 -7.97 12.13 -12.71
N VAL A 464 -9.08 12.05 -13.47
CA VAL A 464 -10.14 13.08 -13.44
C VAL A 464 -10.70 13.26 -12.02
N GLY A 465 -10.86 12.17 -11.28
CA GLY A 465 -11.26 12.20 -9.87
C GLY A 465 -10.29 13.01 -9.00
N TRP A 466 -8.99 12.73 -9.10
CA TRP A 466 -7.97 13.48 -8.35
C TRP A 466 -7.94 14.97 -8.72
N VAL A 467 -7.98 15.32 -10.01
CA VAL A 467 -8.01 16.73 -10.44
C VAL A 467 -9.26 17.45 -9.94
N ARG A 468 -10.40 16.76 -9.93
CA ARG A 468 -11.63 17.30 -9.33
C ARG A 468 -11.46 17.56 -7.84
N GLU A 469 -10.81 16.67 -7.10
CA GLU A 469 -10.56 16.86 -5.67
C GLU A 469 -9.62 18.03 -5.38
N ILE A 470 -8.60 18.23 -6.21
CA ILE A 470 -7.69 19.38 -6.11
C ILE A 470 -8.43 20.69 -6.38
N THR A 471 -9.25 20.73 -7.43
CA THR A 471 -9.96 21.95 -7.84
C THR A 471 -11.13 22.31 -6.93
N GLN A 472 -11.87 21.33 -6.41
CA GLN A 472 -13.05 21.56 -5.58
C GLN A 472 -12.76 21.61 -4.07
N TYR A 473 -11.82 20.80 -3.60
CA TYR A 473 -11.57 20.61 -2.16
C TYR A 473 -10.16 21.01 -1.73
N HIS A 474 -9.31 21.47 -2.66
CA HIS A 474 -7.90 21.81 -2.39
C HIS A 474 -7.15 20.69 -1.65
N ASN A 475 -7.42 19.44 -2.06
CA ASN A 475 -6.88 18.27 -1.38
C ASN A 475 -5.40 18.06 -1.73
N VAL A 476 -4.52 18.24 -0.73
CA VAL A 476 -3.07 18.10 -0.85
C VAL A 476 -2.63 16.67 -1.17
N TYR A 477 -3.36 15.65 -0.69
CA TYR A 477 -3.04 14.26 -0.97
C TYR A 477 -3.38 13.85 -2.40
N ALA A 478 -4.47 14.40 -2.96
CA ALA A 478 -4.82 14.25 -4.37
C ALA A 478 -3.76 14.93 -5.26
N ASP A 479 -3.31 16.13 -4.89
CA ASP A 479 -2.23 16.84 -5.58
C ASP A 479 -0.93 16.03 -5.60
N ASN A 480 -0.55 15.44 -4.46
CA ASN A 480 0.60 14.55 -4.37
C ASN A 480 0.49 13.31 -5.29
N GLN A 481 -0.71 12.73 -5.43
CA GLN A 481 -0.93 11.63 -6.37
C GLN A 481 -0.77 12.07 -7.83
N VAL A 482 -1.27 13.25 -8.20
CA VAL A 482 -1.12 13.82 -9.53
C VAL A 482 0.36 14.10 -9.85
N MET A 483 1.10 14.68 -8.91
CA MET A 483 2.54 14.94 -9.06
C MET A 483 3.37 13.67 -9.27
N HIS A 484 3.00 12.58 -8.60
CA HIS A 484 3.69 11.30 -8.72
C HIS A 484 3.08 10.32 -9.73
N PHE A 485 2.04 10.72 -10.47
CA PHE A 485 1.34 9.85 -11.41
C PHE A 485 2.28 9.23 -12.45
N TYR A 486 3.11 10.05 -13.11
CA TYR A 486 4.07 9.57 -14.11
C TYR A 486 5.16 8.68 -13.49
N ARG A 487 5.62 9.03 -12.28
CA ARG A 487 6.56 8.22 -11.51
C ARG A 487 5.99 6.83 -11.21
N TRP A 488 4.73 6.74 -10.83
CA TRP A 488 4.05 5.46 -10.57
C TRP A 488 3.88 4.63 -11.85
N LEU A 489 3.41 5.25 -12.95
CA LEU A 489 3.19 4.53 -14.21
C LEU A 489 4.48 3.92 -14.80
N ARG A 490 5.62 4.57 -14.60
CA ARG A 490 6.94 4.09 -15.04
C ARG A 490 7.58 3.09 -14.08
N SER A 491 7.10 3.00 -12.84
CA SER A 491 7.82 2.28 -11.79
C SER A 491 7.62 0.76 -11.88
N PRO A 492 8.67 -0.04 -12.13
CA PRO A 492 8.55 -1.50 -12.12
C PRO A 492 8.36 -2.09 -10.72
N SER A 493 8.51 -1.28 -9.65
CA SER A 493 8.17 -1.67 -8.28
C SER A 493 6.69 -1.46 -7.94
N SER A 494 5.92 -0.86 -8.85
CA SER A 494 4.46 -0.73 -8.73
C SER A 494 3.80 -2.11 -8.91
N LEU A 495 2.80 -2.42 -8.08
CA LEU A 495 2.13 -3.72 -8.13
C LEU A 495 1.26 -3.89 -9.38
N LEU A 496 0.71 -2.78 -9.91
CA LEU A 496 -0.06 -2.76 -11.16
C LEU A 496 0.76 -2.23 -12.35
N TYR A 497 2.08 -2.35 -12.30
CA TYR A 497 2.94 -1.97 -13.41
C TYR A 497 2.55 -2.71 -14.70
N ASP A 498 2.27 -1.94 -15.76
CA ASP A 498 2.08 -2.47 -17.11
C ASP A 498 2.83 -1.59 -18.11
N PRO A 499 3.91 -2.10 -18.74
CA PRO A 499 4.65 -1.39 -19.78
C PRO A 499 3.77 -0.89 -20.93
N ALA A 500 2.70 -1.61 -21.27
CA ALA A 500 1.80 -1.21 -22.35
C ALA A 500 1.04 0.07 -22.01
N LEU A 501 0.57 0.24 -20.77
CA LEU A 501 -0.08 1.48 -20.34
C LEU A 501 0.86 2.68 -20.36
N HIS A 502 2.13 2.45 -20.01
CA HIS A 502 3.17 3.48 -20.12
C HIS A 502 3.39 3.87 -21.58
N ARG A 503 3.50 2.90 -22.50
CA ARG A 503 3.65 3.14 -23.94
C ARG A 503 2.43 3.78 -24.58
N THR A 504 1.21 3.53 -24.08
CA THR A 504 0.00 4.20 -24.58
C THR A 504 -0.06 5.67 -24.16
N LEU A 505 0.59 6.05 -23.05
CA LEU A 505 0.62 7.44 -22.60
C LEU A 505 1.74 8.26 -23.25
N HIS A 506 2.87 7.61 -23.51
CA HIS A 506 4.06 8.20 -24.14
C HIS A 506 3.85 8.34 -25.64
#